data_AF-A0A608XFD6-F1
#
_entry.id   AF-A0A608XFD6-F1
#
_cell.length_a   1.000
_cell.length_b   1.000
_cell.length_c   1.000
_cell.angle_alpha   90.00
_cell.angle_beta   90.00
_cell.angle_gamma   90.00
#
_symmetry.space_group_name_H-M   'P 1'
#
loop_
_entity.id
_entity.type
_entity.pdbx_description
1 polymer ?
#
loop_
_entity_poly.entity_id
_entity_poly.type
_entity_poly.pdbx_seq_one_letter_code
_entity_poly.pdbx_strand_id
1 'polypeptide(L)'
;MITFIPTRNIDLIEMVGNHPDIIAGSNNGDGYDYKPECRYFEVNVHGQFGGIVYYNEIQPMTFDCHAMYLPEIRGFSKEIGLAFWR
;
A
#
# COMPACT_ATOMS: atom_id res chain seq x y z
N MET A 1 -4.58 8.48 14.03
CA MET A 1 -3.17 8.73 13.73
C MET A 1 -2.76 7.76 12.66
N ILE A 2 -2.26 8.25 11.53
CA ILE A 2 -1.84 7.42 10.40
C ILE A 2 -0.32 7.39 10.41
N THR A 3 0.28 6.20 10.33
CA THR A 3 1.73 6.03 10.27
C THR A 3 2.11 5.17 9.07
N PHE A 4 3.26 5.50 8.49
CA PHE A 4 3.85 4.81 7.36
C PHE A 4 5.20 4.26 7.78
N ILE A 5 5.36 2.94 7.74
CA ILE A 5 6.61 2.27 8.15
C ILE A 5 7.24 1.67 6.90
N PRO A 6 8.45 2.11 6.49
CA PRO A 6 9.14 1.51 5.35
C PRO A 6 9.30 0.00 5.54
N THR A 7 8.94 -0.79 4.53
CA THR A 7 9.04 -2.25 4.60
C THR A 7 9.66 -2.83 3.33
N ARG A 8 10.31 -3.96 3.49
CA ARG A 8 10.81 -4.83 2.40
C ARG A 8 10.40 -6.28 2.63
N ASN A 9 9.41 -6.50 3.50
CA ASN A 9 8.92 -7.83 3.80
C ASN A 9 8.08 -8.33 2.61
N ILE A 10 8.72 -9.14 1.75
CA ILE A 10 8.13 -9.67 0.52
C ILE A 10 6.85 -10.45 0.85
N ASP A 11 6.92 -11.36 1.82
CA ASP A 11 5.78 -12.19 2.22
C ASP A 11 4.59 -11.34 2.65
N LEU A 12 4.83 -10.27 3.44
CA LEU A 12 3.76 -9.36 3.85
C LEU A 12 3.16 -8.61 2.65
N ILE A 13 4.01 -8.09 1.76
CA ILE A 13 3.59 -7.29 0.61
C ILE A 13 2.72 -8.13 -0.33
N GLU A 14 3.18 -9.33 -0.67
CA GLU A 14 2.46 -10.24 -1.54
C GLU A 14 1.21 -10.78 -0.84
N MET A 15 1.26 -11.11 0.45
CA MET A 15 0.07 -11.54 1.21
C MET A 15 -1.02 -10.46 1.17
N VAL A 16 -0.67 -9.19 1.36
CA VAL A 16 -1.64 -8.08 1.30
C VAL A 16 -2.15 -7.89 -0.12
N GLY A 17 -1.26 -7.83 -1.11
CA GLY A 17 -1.62 -7.61 -2.51
C GLY A 17 -2.50 -8.73 -3.10
N ASN A 18 -2.33 -9.96 -2.60
CA ASN A 18 -3.10 -11.13 -2.99
C ASN A 18 -4.27 -11.45 -2.04
N HIS A 19 -4.55 -10.59 -1.06
CA HIS A 19 -5.62 -10.84 -0.10
C HIS A 19 -6.99 -10.86 -0.80
N PRO A 20 -7.86 -11.87 -0.58
CA PRO A 20 -9.13 -12.00 -1.30
C PRO A 20 -10.08 -10.82 -1.05
N ASP A 21 -10.03 -10.26 0.16
CA ASP A 21 -10.87 -9.13 0.56
C ASP A 21 -10.19 -7.75 0.39
N ILE A 22 -9.11 -7.67 -0.40
CA ILE A 22 -8.44 -6.38 -0.64
C ILE A 22 -9.44 -5.36 -1.21
N ILE A 23 -9.54 -4.19 -0.59
CA ILE A 23 -10.56 -3.17 -0.93
C ILE A 23 -10.03 -2.10 -1.88
N ALA A 24 -8.72 -2.09 -2.10
CA ALA A 24 -8.05 -1.30 -3.12
C ALA A 24 -6.83 -2.11 -3.56
N GLY A 25 -6.81 -2.60 -4.79
CA GLY A 25 -5.72 -3.38 -5.36
C GLY A 25 -5.65 -3.12 -6.85
N SER A 26 -4.51 -2.65 -7.34
CA SER A 26 -4.28 -2.31 -8.76
C SER A 26 -4.15 -3.54 -9.66
N ASN A 27 -4.28 -4.74 -9.09
CA ASN A 27 -4.01 -6.02 -9.75
C ASN A 27 -5.23 -6.66 -10.42
N ASN A 28 -6.44 -6.10 -10.32
CA ASN A 28 -7.64 -6.61 -11.00
C ASN A 28 -7.92 -8.12 -10.80
N GLY A 29 -7.42 -8.72 -9.72
CA GLY A 29 -7.55 -10.15 -9.44
C GLY A 29 -6.50 -11.06 -10.10
N ASP A 30 -5.50 -10.51 -10.79
CA ASP A 30 -4.38 -11.26 -11.41
C ASP A 30 -3.27 -11.61 -10.41
N GLY A 31 -3.41 -11.17 -9.16
CA GLY A 31 -2.40 -11.30 -8.12
C GLY A 31 -1.34 -10.20 -8.17
N TYR A 32 -0.55 -10.11 -7.12
CA TYR A 32 0.49 -9.10 -6.95
C TYR A 32 1.81 -9.77 -6.55
N ASP A 33 2.79 -9.66 -7.43
CA ASP A 33 4.18 -10.04 -7.15
C ASP A 33 4.96 -8.83 -6.62
N TYR A 34 5.86 -9.08 -5.68
CA TYR A 34 6.77 -8.05 -5.18
C TYR A 34 7.66 -7.50 -6.28
N LYS A 35 7.79 -6.17 -6.32
CA LYS A 35 8.57 -5.43 -7.31
C LYS A 35 9.73 -4.69 -6.63
N PRO A 36 10.99 -5.13 -6.80
CA PRO A 36 12.13 -4.55 -6.08
C PRO A 36 12.40 -3.06 -6.39
N GLU A 37 11.89 -2.54 -7.51
CA GLU A 37 11.95 -1.14 -7.89
C GLU A 37 11.00 -0.23 -7.09
N CYS A 38 9.99 -0.81 -6.43
CA CYS A 38 9.04 -0.07 -5.63
C CYS A 38 9.57 0.19 -4.20
N ARG A 39 9.16 1.32 -3.63
CA ARG A 39 9.33 1.64 -2.22
C ARG A 39 8.02 1.39 -1.49
N TYR A 40 8.02 0.45 -0.55
CA TYR A 40 6.83 -0.01 0.16
C TYR A 40 6.77 0.53 1.59
N PHE A 41 5.55 0.77 2.05
CA PHE A 41 5.25 1.25 3.38
C PHE A 41 4.06 0.51 3.96
N GLU A 42 4.20 -0.02 5.16
CA GLU A 42 3.09 -0.50 5.97
C GLU A 42 2.27 0.69 6.44
N VAL A 43 0.97 0.64 6.17
CA VAL A 43 0.02 1.66 6.61
C VAL A 43 -0.64 1.19 7.88
N ASN A 44 -0.47 1.98 8.95
CA ASN A 44 -1.17 1.74 10.20
C ASN A 44 -2.08 2.93 10.51
N VAL A 45 -3.34 2.64 10.85
CA VAL A 45 -4.37 3.64 11.15
C VAL A 45 -4.87 3.39 12.56
N HIS A 46 -4.68 4.37 13.45
CA HIS A 46 -5.06 4.27 14.86
C HIS A 46 -4.47 3.04 15.59
N GLY A 47 -3.26 2.62 15.19
CA GLY A 47 -2.57 1.45 15.76
C GLY A 47 -2.96 0.11 15.13
N GLN A 48 -3.82 0.11 14.12
CA GLN A 48 -4.22 -1.07 13.37
C GLN A 48 -3.56 -1.11 12.00
N PHE A 49 -3.00 -2.27 11.63
CA PHE A 49 -2.46 -2.50 10.30
C PHE A 49 -3.58 -2.48 9.26
N GLY A 50 -3.37 -1.73 8.19
CA GLY A 50 -4.36 -1.50 7.13
C GLY A 50 -3.94 -1.93 5.74
N GLY A 51 -2.68 -2.33 5.56
CA GLY A 51 -2.16 -2.75 4.27
C GLY A 51 -0.89 -2.00 3.89
N ILE A 52 -0.68 -1.85 2.58
CA ILE A 52 0.57 -1.37 1.98
C ILE A 52 0.30 -0.18 1.06
N VAL A 53 1.16 0.83 1.12
CA VAL A 53 1.28 1.86 0.07
C VAL A 53 2.65 1.69 -0.57
N TYR A 54 2.73 1.85 -1.88
CA TYR A 54 3.99 1.80 -2.58
C TYR A 54 4.07 2.80 -3.72
N TYR A 55 5.29 3.24 -4.02
CA TYR A 55 5.54 4.05 -5.20
C TYR A 55 6.85 3.65 -5.87
N ASN A 56 6.94 3.93 -7.16
CA ASN A 56 8.17 3.87 -7.94
C ASN A 56 8.28 5.12 -8.83
N GLU A 57 9.51 5.52 -9.12
CA GLU A 57 9.76 6.58 -10.08
C GLU A 57 9.68 6.00 -11.49
N ILE A 58 8.76 6.51 -12.32
CA ILE A 58 8.56 6.05 -13.70
C ILE A 58 9.26 6.95 -14.74
N GLN A 59 9.48 8.21 -14.38
CA GLN A 59 10.26 9.20 -15.11
C GLN A 59 10.88 10.16 -14.09
N PRO A 60 11.95 10.92 -14.43
CA PRO A 60 12.55 11.87 -13.50
C PRO A 60 11.50 12.79 -12.85
N MET A 61 11.46 12.80 -11.52
CA MET A 61 10.51 13.59 -10.71
C MET A 61 9.03 13.21 -10.92
N THR A 62 8.74 12.04 -11.50
CA THR A 62 7.38 11.53 -11.73
C THR A 62 7.24 10.15 -11.09
N PHE A 63 6.32 10.06 -10.13
CA PHE A 63 6.14 8.86 -9.32
C PHE A 63 4.77 8.26 -9.59
N ASP A 64 4.75 6.95 -9.82
CA ASP A 64 3.54 6.17 -9.82
C ASP A 64 3.31 5.63 -8.41
N CYS A 65 2.12 5.88 -7.84
CA CYS A 65 1.82 5.62 -6.44
C CYS A 65 0.52 4.85 -6.33
N HIS A 66 0.59 3.75 -5.60
CA HIS A 66 -0.46 2.76 -5.49
C HIS A 66 -0.70 2.40 -4.03
N ALA A 67 -1.89 1.89 -3.77
CA ALA A 67 -2.29 1.42 -2.47
C ALA A 67 -2.91 0.03 -2.57
N MET A 68 -2.60 -0.78 -1.56
CA MET A 68 -3.11 -2.11 -1.31
C MET A 68 -3.72 -2.12 0.09
N TYR A 69 -5.03 -1.90 0.19
CA TYR A 69 -5.69 -1.75 1.49
C TYR A 69 -6.54 -2.96 1.84
N LEU A 70 -6.48 -3.35 3.11
CA LEU A 70 -7.34 -4.38 3.68
C LEU A 70 -8.63 -3.77 4.25
N PRO A 71 -9.69 -4.58 4.45
CA PRO A 71 -10.99 -4.12 4.96
C PRO A 71 -10.94 -3.37 6.29
N GLU A 72 -9.94 -3.66 7.12
CA GLU A 72 -9.71 -3.13 8.47
C GLU A 72 -9.71 -1.61 8.53
N ILE A 73 -9.23 -0.97 7.45
CA ILE A 73 -9.11 0.49 7.36
C ILE A 73 -10.10 1.09 6.35
N ARG A 74 -11.16 0.36 6.02
CA ARG A 74 -12.25 0.87 5.18
C ARG A 74 -12.79 2.18 5.75
N GLY A 75 -12.91 3.18 4.89
CA GLY A 75 -13.35 4.54 5.27
C GLY A 75 -12.21 5.54 5.49
N PHE A 76 -10.97 5.07 5.68
CA PHE A 76 -9.80 5.95 5.88
C PHE A 76 -8.99 6.20 4.60
N SER A 77 -9.39 5.62 3.46
CA SER A 77 -8.62 5.64 2.20
C SER A 77 -8.24 7.05 1.74
N LYS A 78 -9.16 8.01 1.87
CA LYS A 78 -8.91 9.42 1.54
C LYS A 78 -7.90 10.07 2.48
N GLU A 79 -8.02 9.82 3.78
CA GLU A 79 -7.15 10.40 4.81
C GLU A 79 -5.72 9.88 4.68
N ILE A 80 -5.57 8.58 4.37
CA ILE A 80 -4.27 7.95 4.12
C ILE A 80 -3.61 8.58 2.89
N GLY A 81 -4.35 8.71 1.78
CA GLY A 81 -3.81 9.33 0.56
C GLY A 81 -3.36 10.78 0.76
N LEU A 82 -4.11 11.56 1.55
CA LEU A 82 -3.72 12.94 1.90
C LEU A 82 -2.55 13.00 2.88
N ALA A 83 -2.37 12.00 3.73
CA ALA A 83 -1.30 11.94 4.72
C ALA A 83 0.03 11.45 4.13
N PHE A 84 0.02 10.62 3.10
CA PHE A 84 1.24 9.99 2.57
C PHE A 84 2.22 10.99 1.92
N TRP A 85 1.70 12.07 1.34
CA TRP A 85 2.49 13.09 0.66
C TRP A 85 2.85 14.30 1.54
N ARG A 86 2.55 14.23 2.84
CA ARG A 86 2.95 15.24 3.82
C ARG A 86 4.26 14.84 4.48
#